data_AF-A0A9D3YWT4-F1
#
_entry.id   AF-A0A9D3YWT4-F1
#
_cell.length_a   1.000
_cell.length_b   1.000
_cell.length_c   1.000
_cell.angle_alpha   90.00
_cell.angle_beta   90.00
_cell.angle_gamma   90.00
#
_symmetry.space_group_name_H-M   'P 1'
#
loop_
_entity.id
_entity.type
_entity.pdbx_description
1 polymer ?
#
loop_
_entity_poly.entity_id
_entity_poly.type
_entity_poly.pdbx_seq_one_letter_code
_entity_poly.pdbx_strand_id
1 'polypeptide(L)' 'MTSPPVLILYDIELQGEAVCFDSVGSGYYTVSEGTRPALHYYRRSGNSPGIVG' A
#
# COMPACT_ATOMS: atom_id res chain seq x y z
N MET A 1 20.21 -29.16 -10.09
CA MET A 1 20.88 -27.95 -10.63
C MET A 1 20.02 -26.77 -10.22
N THR A 2 20.53 -25.86 -9.40
CA THR A 2 19.81 -24.63 -9.01
C THR A 2 19.97 -23.61 -10.12
N SER A 3 18.88 -23.00 -10.58
CA SER A 3 18.95 -21.87 -11.50
C SER A 3 19.70 -20.71 -10.85
N PRO A 4 20.51 -19.94 -11.61
CA PRO A 4 21.11 -18.73 -11.09
C PRO A 4 20.01 -17.73 -10.69
N PRO A 5 20.19 -16.96 -9.61
CA PRO A 5 19.23 -15.95 -9.20
C PRO A 5 19.06 -14.91 -10.32
N VAL A 6 17.80 -14.59 -10.63
CA VAL A 6 17.44 -13.55 -11.59
C VAL A 6 17.64 -12.19 -10.93
N LEU A 7 18.42 -11.31 -11.57
CA LEU A 7 18.55 -9.92 -11.14
C LEU A 7 17.26 -9.17 -11.50
N ILE A 8 16.45 -8.83 -10.51
CA ILE A 8 15.27 -7.97 -10.70
C ILE A 8 15.76 -6.52 -10.68
N LEU A 9 15.62 -5.82 -11.80
CA LEU A 9 15.79 -4.37 -11.85
C LEU A 9 14.55 -3.75 -11.19
N TYR A 10 14.72 -3.25 -9.96
CA TYR A 10 13.70 -2.47 -9.25
C TYR A 10 13.50 -1.13 -9.97
N ASP A 11 12.31 -0.91 -10.53
CA ASP A 11 11.84 0.41 -10.91
C ASP A 11 10.70 0.84 -9.97
N ILE A 12 10.70 2.12 -9.61
CA ILE A 12 10.40 2.70 -8.28
C ILE A 12 9.01 2.38 -7.69
N GLU A 13 8.97 1.73 -6.52
CA GLU A 13 7.77 1.66 -5.67
C GLU A 13 7.69 2.90 -4.75
N LEU A 14 6.68 3.75 -4.94
CA LEU A 14 6.48 4.90 -4.04
C LEU A 14 5.92 4.50 -2.68
N GLN A 15 5.04 3.48 -2.62
CA GLN A 15 4.44 2.80 -1.47
C GLN A 15 3.77 1.51 -1.97
N GLY A 16 3.73 0.40 -1.19
CA GLY A 16 2.97 -0.78 -1.63
C GLY A 16 3.29 -2.16 -1.05
N GLU A 17 4.33 -2.33 -0.23
CA GLU A 17 4.67 -3.68 0.30
C GLU A 17 3.59 -4.20 1.26
N ALA A 18 3.01 -3.30 2.06
CA ALA A 18 1.87 -3.63 2.90
C ALA A 18 0.84 -2.50 2.96
N VAL A 19 -0.41 -2.90 3.22
CA VAL A 19 -1.57 -2.03 3.36
C VAL A 19 -2.44 -2.50 4.53
N CYS A 20 -2.99 -1.56 5.29
CA CYS A 20 -4.04 -1.85 6.27
C CYS A 20 -5.09 -0.74 6.29
N PHE A 21 -6.34 -1.11 6.57
CA PHE A 21 -7.45 -0.17 6.67
C PHE A 21 -7.62 0.28 8.11
N ASP A 22 -7.99 1.54 8.33
CA ASP A 22 -8.37 1.97 9.67
C ASP A 22 -9.66 1.26 10.13
N SER A 23 -9.87 1.21 11.44
CA SER A 23 -11.00 0.49 12.05
C SER A 23 -12.37 1.10 11.74
N VAL A 24 -12.42 2.31 11.18
CA VAL A 24 -13.64 3.08 10.93
C VAL A 24 -13.93 3.24 9.43
N GLY A 25 -13.13 2.64 8.55
CA GLY A 25 -13.23 2.75 7.09
C GLY A 25 -12.99 4.17 6.53
N SER A 26 -12.30 5.04 7.28
CA SER A 26 -12.05 6.44 6.90
C SER A 26 -10.83 6.63 5.99
N GLY A 27 -10.01 5.61 5.83
CA GLY A 27 -8.77 5.64 5.06
C GLY A 27 -7.96 4.36 5.18
N TYR A 28 -6.74 4.41 4.69
CA TYR A 28 -5.78 3.30 4.76
C TYR A 28 -4.37 3.79 5.01
N TYR A 29 -3.56 2.92 5.60
CA TYR A 29 -2.12 3.09 5.75
C TYR A 29 -1.39 2.23 4.74
N THR A 30 -0.26 2.71 4.24
CA THR A 30 0.63 1.93 3.38
C THR A 30 2.10 2.22 3.70
N VAL A 31 2.94 1.23 3.44
CA VAL A 31 4.37 1.26 3.72
C VAL A 31 5.13 0.63 2.54
N SER A 32 6.30 1.17 2.22
CA SER A 32 7.19 0.65 1.17
C SER A 32 8.13 -0.41 1.71
N GLU A 33 8.81 -1.12 0.82
CA GLU A 33 9.89 -2.03 1.20
C GLU A 33 11.06 -1.32 1.90
N GLY A 34 11.63 -1.97 2.92
CA GLY A 34 12.93 -1.60 3.47
C GLY A 34 13.04 -1.64 4.99
N THR A 35 14.15 -1.11 5.51
CA THR A 35 14.44 -1.09 6.96
C THR A 35 14.12 0.29 7.55
N ARG A 36 12.94 0.41 8.16
CA ARG A 36 12.29 1.65 8.65
C ARG A 36 11.65 2.53 7.55
N PRO A 37 10.81 1.95 6.68
CA PRO A 37 10.03 2.72 5.72
C PRO A 37 9.03 3.65 6.44
N ALA A 38 8.77 4.80 5.82
CA ALA A 38 7.76 5.72 6.35
C ALA A 38 6.36 5.12 6.20
N LEU A 39 5.51 5.34 7.20
CA LEU A 39 4.10 4.98 7.14
C LEU A 39 3.31 6.16 6.58
N HIS A 40 2.61 5.94 5.49
CA HIS A 40 1.76 6.95 4.84
C HIS A 40 0.29 6.65 5.11
N TYR A 41 -0.51 7.69 5.39
CA TYR A 41 -1.95 7.58 5.58
C TYR A 41 -2.69 8.37 4.50
N TYR A 42 -3.68 7.72 3.88
CA TYR A 42 -4.55 8.31 2.86
C TYR A 42 -5.99 8.31 3.34
N ARG A 43 -6.57 9.50 3.49
CA ARG A 43 -7.97 9.67 3.85
C ARG A 43 -8.86 9.41 2.65
N ARG A 44 -9.92 8.63 2.86
CA ARG A 44 -10.99 8.44 1.88
C ARG A 44 -11.66 9.79 1.60
N SER A 45 -11.64 10.25 0.35
CA SER A 45 -12.24 11.53 -0.08
C SER A 45 -13.68 11.38 -0.59
N GLY A 46 -14.18 10.14 -0.75
CA GLY A 46 -15.51 9.88 -1.26
C GLY A 46 -16.60 10.03 -0.20
N ASN A 47 -17.36 11.13 -0.27
CA ASN A 47 -18.65 11.25 0.40
C ASN A 47 -19.74 10.69 -0.52
N SER A 48 -19.87 9.37 -0.56
CA SER A 48 -21.07 8.71 -1.05
C SER A 48 -21.75 8.06 0.17
N PRO A 49 -22.58 8.78 0.94
CA PRO A 49 -23.56 8.09 1.77
C PRO A 49 -24.32 7.18 0.81
N GLY A 50 -24.32 5.87 1.07
CA GLY A 50 -24.85 4.88 0.16
C GLY A 50 -26.24 5.28 -0.35
N ILE A 51 -26.31 5.76 -1.59
CA ILE A 51 -27.54 5.66 -2.36
C ILE A 51 -27.60 4.18 -2.73
N VAL A 52 -28.31 3.44 -1.90
CA VAL A 52 -29.03 2.24 -2.36
C VAL A 52 -30.08 2.79 -3.34
N GLY A 53 -29.71 2.80 -4.61
CA GLY A 53 -30.64 2.95 -5.73
C GLY A 53 -31.01 1.59 -6.26
#